data_AF-A0A372GMW2-F1
#
_entry.id   AF-A0A372GMW2-F1
#
_cell.length_a   1.000
_cell.length_b   1.000
_cell.length_c   1.000
_cell.angle_alpha   90.00
_cell.angle_beta   90.00
_cell.angle_gamma   90.00
#
_symmetry.space_group_name_H-M   'P 1'
#
loop_
_entity.id
_entity.type
_entity.pdbx_description
1 polymer ?
#
loop_
_entity_poly.entity_id
_entity_poly.type
_entity_poly.pdbx_seq_one_letter_code
_entity_poly.pdbx_strand_id
1 'polypeptide(L)'
;MVSGATLALVLASTLACLPADDKNTGVAPTTAPASSPAAAKPTPTVTPNGVEKLRPAQILARARKATASARFVQMRAEVHEEGETYKLDFRYEGKAKATGTFMQGSQRMEISRFGKTVYLTANDAFWKANVGKAGAQLFSGKHLKTTVKDRDFKELAVFSDRTALISEALGAMSGWKKSRPGKVGTTPTVVITSSTGDKLNVASQGRPYILLLEGGPGNSIEYRGYETPVSVRPPTKGVVDIDSLRR
;
A
#
# COMPACT_ATOMS: atom_id res chain seq x y z
N MET A 1 -26.72 9.87 1.73
CA MET A 1 -25.56 10.50 2.37
C MET A 1 -24.80 9.38 3.05
N VAL A 2 -23.77 8.85 2.40
CA VAL A 2 -22.85 7.90 3.06
C VAL A 2 -22.14 8.72 4.14
N SER A 3 -22.30 8.34 5.41
CA SER A 3 -21.63 9.03 6.51
C SER A 3 -20.14 8.70 6.38
N GLY A 4 -19.40 9.59 5.74
CA GLY A 4 -17.98 9.48 5.48
C GLY A 4 -17.19 9.53 6.77
N ALA A 5 -16.91 8.38 7.36
CA ALA A 5 -15.81 8.26 8.32
C ALA A 5 -14.54 8.63 7.56
N THR A 6 -14.04 9.83 7.81
CA THR A 6 -12.77 10.29 7.24
C THR A 6 -11.69 9.48 7.95
N LEU A 7 -11.18 8.44 7.29
CA LEU A 7 -10.08 7.63 7.80
C LEU A 7 -8.81 8.48 7.77
N ALA A 8 -8.57 9.21 8.84
CA ALA A 8 -7.35 10.00 9.03
C ALA A 8 -6.28 9.05 9.54
N LEU A 9 -5.37 8.60 8.68
CA LEU A 9 -4.37 7.60 9.05
C LEU A 9 -3.36 8.16 10.08
N VAL A 10 -3.70 8.12 11.37
CA VAL A 10 -2.84 8.58 12.46
C VAL A 10 -2.10 7.39 13.04
N LEU A 11 -0.81 7.30 12.71
CA LEU A 11 0.07 6.26 13.23
C LEU A 11 0.82 6.82 14.45
N ALA A 12 0.54 6.31 15.65
CA ALA A 12 1.14 6.80 16.90
C ALA A 12 1.78 5.64 17.68
N SER A 13 3.10 5.65 17.87
CA SER A 13 3.86 4.55 18.48
C SER A 13 4.23 4.74 19.94
N THR A 14 4.05 3.67 20.73
CA THR A 14 4.61 3.47 22.08
C THR A 14 5.67 2.36 22.03
N LEU A 15 6.85 2.61 22.62
CA LEU A 15 8.05 1.79 22.48
C LEU A 15 8.19 0.78 23.65
N ALA A 16 8.40 -0.50 23.31
CA ALA A 16 9.01 -1.48 24.19
C ALA A 16 10.00 -2.35 23.38
N CYS A 17 11.24 -2.45 23.86
CA CYS A 17 12.39 -3.05 23.17
C CYS A 17 12.94 -4.22 24.00
N LEU A 18 13.25 -5.35 23.37
CA LEU A 18 14.09 -6.42 23.93
C LEU A 18 14.97 -7.02 22.81
N PRO A 19 16.28 -7.24 23.03
CA PRO A 19 17.19 -7.88 22.07
C PRO A 19 17.52 -9.33 22.48
N ALA A 20 17.94 -10.14 21.51
CA ALA A 20 18.69 -11.38 21.76
C ALA A 20 19.76 -11.58 20.68
N ASP A 21 21.02 -11.56 21.12
CA ASP A 21 22.20 -12.17 20.49
C ASP A 21 22.15 -13.70 20.72
N ASP A 22 22.70 -14.51 19.82
CA ASP A 22 23.82 -15.38 20.17
C ASP A 22 24.49 -16.12 19.00
N LYS A 23 25.78 -16.34 19.20
CA LYS A 23 26.78 -17.01 18.35
C LYS A 23 26.64 -18.53 18.39
N ASN A 24 27.07 -19.26 17.34
CA ASN A 24 28.10 -20.31 17.49
C ASN A 24 28.66 -20.86 16.16
N THR A 25 29.93 -21.25 16.26
CA THR A 25 30.83 -22.13 15.47
C THR A 25 30.15 -23.25 14.66
N GLY A 26 30.66 -23.79 13.55
CA GLY A 26 31.99 -23.82 12.94
C GLY A 26 32.36 -25.28 12.65
N VAL A 27 32.30 -25.76 11.39
CA VAL A 27 33.00 -26.96 10.89
C VAL A 27 33.17 -26.85 9.36
N ALA A 28 34.39 -27.06 8.86
CA ALA A 28 34.75 -27.08 7.44
C ALA A 28 34.45 -28.44 6.80
N PRO A 29 34.03 -28.51 5.51
CA PRO A 29 33.96 -29.78 4.79
C PRO A 29 35.09 -29.96 3.76
N THR A 30 35.49 -31.22 3.66
CA THR A 30 36.45 -31.87 2.77
C THR A 30 36.15 -31.66 1.27
N THR A 31 37.22 -31.46 0.51
CA THR A 31 37.27 -31.21 -0.94
C THR A 31 36.94 -32.46 -1.77
N ALA A 32 36.00 -32.34 -2.70
CA ALA A 32 35.77 -33.27 -3.82
C ALA A 32 35.79 -32.47 -5.15
N PRO A 33 36.23 -33.07 -6.28
CA PRO A 33 36.67 -32.34 -7.46
C PRO A 33 35.52 -31.71 -8.26
N ALA A 34 35.84 -30.55 -8.85
CA ALA A 34 34.95 -29.61 -9.50
C ALA A 34 34.23 -30.19 -10.73
N SER A 35 32.90 -30.24 -10.64
CA SER A 35 32.03 -30.22 -11.81
C SER A 35 31.84 -28.76 -12.22
N SER A 36 32.12 -28.43 -13.49
CA SER A 36 31.95 -27.07 -14.05
C SER A 36 30.58 -26.48 -13.66
N PRO A 37 30.51 -25.31 -13.00
CA PRO A 37 29.24 -24.64 -12.83
C PRO A 37 28.82 -24.09 -14.19
N ALA A 38 27.68 -24.58 -14.68
CA ALA A 38 26.91 -23.90 -15.71
C ALA A 38 26.84 -22.40 -15.37
N ALA A 39 27.14 -21.55 -16.35
CA ALA A 39 27.21 -20.10 -16.20
C ALA A 39 26.04 -19.59 -15.36
N ALA A 40 26.33 -19.20 -14.12
CA ALA A 40 25.37 -18.51 -13.28
C ALA A 40 24.93 -17.26 -14.05
N LYS A 41 23.61 -17.15 -14.32
CA LYS A 41 23.03 -15.90 -14.82
C LYS A 41 23.56 -14.77 -13.91
N PRO A 42 24.11 -13.68 -14.47
CA PRO A 42 24.66 -12.61 -13.65
C PRO A 42 23.58 -12.14 -12.67
N THR A 43 23.86 -12.26 -11.37
CA THR A 43 23.05 -11.63 -10.33
C THR A 43 22.94 -10.16 -10.70
N PRO A 44 21.73 -9.60 -10.87
CA PRO A 44 21.58 -8.22 -11.31
C PRO A 44 22.41 -7.32 -10.39
N THR A 45 23.37 -6.60 -10.98
CA THR A 45 24.29 -5.74 -10.22
C THR A 45 23.46 -4.74 -9.44
N VAL A 46 23.48 -4.90 -8.12
CA VAL A 46 22.64 -4.14 -7.21
C VAL A 46 23.23 -2.74 -7.09
N THR A 47 22.84 -1.87 -8.02
CA THR A 47 23.45 -0.54 -8.18
C THR A 47 22.91 0.38 -7.07
N PRO A 48 23.77 0.88 -6.16
CA PRO A 48 23.37 1.88 -5.19
C PRO A 48 22.82 3.11 -5.90
N ASN A 49 21.73 3.68 -5.38
CA ASN A 49 21.05 4.80 -6.02
C ASN A 49 21.36 6.16 -5.39
N GLY A 50 22.24 6.19 -4.39
CA GLY A 50 22.75 7.40 -3.76
C GLY A 50 21.78 8.07 -2.78
N VAL A 51 20.60 7.49 -2.50
CA VAL A 51 19.64 8.10 -1.56
C VAL A 51 20.16 8.12 -0.13
N GLU A 52 21.07 7.22 0.23
CA GLU A 52 21.75 7.18 1.52
C GLU A 52 22.58 8.44 1.81
N LYS A 53 22.98 9.18 0.77
CA LYS A 53 23.77 10.42 0.89
C LYS A 53 22.91 11.68 1.03
N LEU A 54 21.60 11.57 0.80
CA LEU A 54 20.69 12.72 0.79
C LEU A 54 20.21 13.10 2.19
N ARG A 55 19.68 14.31 2.36
CA ARG A 55 18.98 14.71 3.59
C ARG A 55 17.61 14.01 3.69
N PRO A 56 17.05 13.79 4.90
CA PRO A 56 15.77 13.08 5.08
C PRO A 56 14.62 13.61 4.21
N ALA A 57 14.44 14.94 4.13
CA ALA A 57 13.41 15.54 3.28
C ALA A 57 13.60 15.22 1.79
N GLN A 58 14.86 15.14 1.32
CA GLN A 58 15.18 14.77 -0.06
C GLN A 58 14.96 13.28 -0.33
N ILE A 59 15.23 12.42 0.67
CA ILE A 59 14.91 10.98 0.62
C ILE A 59 13.40 10.81 0.45
N LEU A 60 12.61 11.42 1.34
CA LEU A 60 11.15 11.39 1.30
C LEU A 60 10.61 11.87 -0.05
N ALA A 61 11.06 13.03 -0.53
CA ALA A 61 10.61 13.60 -1.80
C ALA A 61 10.93 12.70 -3.00
N ARG A 62 12.17 12.16 -3.08
CA ARG A 62 12.54 11.22 -4.15
C ARG A 62 11.71 9.94 -4.07
N ALA A 63 11.46 9.43 -2.87
CA ALA A 63 10.71 8.20 -2.67
C ALA A 63 9.25 8.34 -3.09
N ARG A 64 8.58 9.42 -2.62
CA ARG A 64 7.21 9.76 -3.06
C ARG A 64 7.12 9.87 -4.57
N LYS A 65 8.04 10.61 -5.20
CA LYS A 65 8.07 10.78 -6.67
C LYS A 65 8.28 9.45 -7.39
N ALA A 66 9.23 8.63 -6.92
CA ALA A 66 9.55 7.35 -7.55
C ALA A 66 8.37 6.38 -7.49
N THR A 67 7.75 6.23 -6.31
CA THR A 67 6.56 5.37 -6.11
C THR A 67 5.35 5.90 -6.87
N ALA A 68 5.08 7.22 -6.85
CA ALA A 68 3.98 7.81 -7.60
C ALA A 68 4.14 7.68 -9.13
N SER A 69 5.38 7.51 -9.60
CA SER A 69 5.71 7.32 -11.02
C SER A 69 5.87 5.85 -11.42
N ALA A 70 5.65 4.89 -10.52
CA ALA A 70 5.75 3.46 -10.85
C ALA A 70 4.62 3.06 -11.81
N ARG A 71 4.94 2.27 -12.85
CA ARG A 71 3.93 1.79 -13.81
C ARG A 71 3.03 0.76 -13.15
N PHE A 72 3.59 -0.11 -12.31
CA PHE A 72 2.85 -1.10 -11.55
C PHE A 72 3.34 -1.12 -10.12
N VAL A 73 2.42 -1.32 -9.17
CA VAL A 73 2.74 -1.56 -7.76
C VAL A 73 1.53 -2.18 -7.07
N GLN A 74 1.80 -3.01 -6.08
CA GLN A 74 0.81 -3.54 -5.15
C GLN A 74 1.01 -2.87 -3.79
N MET A 75 -0.07 -2.54 -3.12
CA MET A 75 -0.06 -1.95 -1.79
C MET A 75 -0.89 -2.83 -0.86
N ARG A 76 -0.36 -3.06 0.33
CA ARG A 76 -1.11 -3.64 1.45
C ARG A 76 -1.02 -2.71 2.63
N ALA A 77 -2.13 -2.48 3.29
CA ALA A 77 -2.14 -1.75 4.54
C ALA A 77 -2.93 -2.51 5.59
N GLU A 78 -2.44 -2.44 6.83
CA GLU A 78 -3.19 -2.80 8.03
C GLU A 78 -3.05 -1.64 9.00
N VAL A 79 -4.17 -1.07 9.43
CA VAL A 79 -4.20 0.11 10.29
C VAL A 79 -5.23 -0.11 11.38
N HIS A 80 -4.79 0.08 12.61
CA HIS A 80 -5.59 0.03 13.83
C HIS A 80 -5.83 1.47 14.27
N GLU A 81 -7.10 1.85 14.30
CA GLU A 81 -7.55 3.21 14.61
C GLU A 81 -8.90 3.10 15.33
N GLU A 82 -9.06 3.86 16.43
CA GLU A 82 -10.30 3.91 17.22
C GLU A 82 -10.87 2.54 17.65
N GLY A 83 -10.00 1.55 17.85
CA GLY A 83 -10.39 0.18 18.24
C GLY A 83 -10.85 -0.69 17.08
N GLU A 84 -10.78 -0.20 15.84
CA GLU A 84 -11.08 -0.94 14.62
C GLU A 84 -9.82 -1.25 13.82
N THR A 85 -9.87 -2.35 13.07
CA THR A 85 -8.81 -2.75 12.15
C THR A 85 -9.28 -2.59 10.71
N TYR A 86 -8.51 -1.80 9.96
CA TYR A 86 -8.69 -1.54 8.55
C TYR A 86 -7.64 -2.30 7.74
N LYS A 87 -8.08 -3.02 6.70
CA LYS A 87 -7.17 -3.73 5.79
C LYS A 87 -7.40 -3.33 4.35
N LEU A 88 -6.32 -2.98 3.66
CA LEU A 88 -6.32 -2.62 2.25
C LEU A 88 -5.41 -3.58 1.47
N ASP A 89 -5.83 -4.02 0.29
CA ASP A 89 -4.98 -4.72 -0.69
C ASP A 89 -5.35 -4.17 -2.09
N PHE A 90 -4.44 -3.38 -2.67
CA PHE A 90 -4.66 -2.73 -3.95
C PHE A 90 -3.54 -3.03 -4.93
N ARG A 91 -3.89 -3.08 -6.21
CA ARG A 91 -3.00 -3.22 -7.35
C ARG A 91 -3.22 -2.03 -8.27
N TYR A 92 -2.15 -1.32 -8.62
CA TYR A 92 -2.21 -0.14 -9.47
C TYR A 92 -1.53 -0.39 -10.81
N GLU A 93 -2.15 0.09 -11.88
CA GLU A 93 -1.60 0.17 -13.24
C GLU A 93 -1.63 1.65 -13.69
N GLY A 94 -0.45 2.23 -13.87
CA GLY A 94 -0.27 3.64 -14.15
C GLY A 94 -0.83 4.51 -13.03
N LYS A 95 -1.42 5.65 -13.41
CA LYS A 95 -1.98 6.65 -12.48
C LYS A 95 -3.50 6.59 -12.34
N ALA A 96 -4.18 5.85 -13.22
CA ALA A 96 -5.63 5.94 -13.35
C ALA A 96 -6.32 4.58 -13.47
N LYS A 97 -5.59 3.47 -13.28
CA LYS A 97 -6.19 2.16 -13.13
C LYS A 97 -5.76 1.54 -11.81
N ALA A 98 -6.73 1.03 -11.07
CA ALA A 98 -6.46 0.32 -9.83
C ALA A 98 -7.57 -0.71 -9.59
N THR A 99 -7.25 -1.79 -8.90
CA THR A 99 -8.25 -2.70 -8.35
C THR A 99 -7.81 -3.17 -6.99
N GLY A 100 -8.74 -3.30 -6.06
CA GLY A 100 -8.39 -3.68 -4.71
C GLY A 100 -9.58 -3.81 -3.80
N THR A 101 -9.26 -4.16 -2.56
CA THR A 101 -10.24 -4.47 -1.53
C THR A 101 -9.96 -3.65 -0.30
N PHE A 102 -11.03 -3.21 0.35
CA PHE A 102 -11.04 -2.57 1.65
C PHE A 102 -11.85 -3.44 2.61
N MET A 103 -11.37 -3.60 3.83
CA MET A 103 -12.07 -4.31 4.90
C MET A 103 -12.01 -3.53 6.21
N GLN A 104 -13.12 -3.55 6.94
CA GLN A 104 -13.29 -3.00 8.29
C GLN A 104 -14.17 -3.99 9.07
N GLY A 105 -13.59 -4.75 10.00
CA GLY A 105 -14.30 -5.84 10.66
C GLY A 105 -14.90 -6.84 9.67
N SER A 106 -16.24 -6.98 9.69
CA SER A 106 -16.98 -7.84 8.75
C SER A 106 -17.38 -7.14 7.45
N GLN A 107 -17.20 -5.83 7.33
CA GLN A 107 -17.50 -5.07 6.13
C GLN A 107 -16.38 -5.23 5.12
N ARG A 108 -16.75 -5.55 3.88
CA ARG A 108 -15.79 -5.71 2.77
C ARG A 108 -16.32 -5.03 1.53
N MET A 109 -15.46 -4.26 0.90
CA MET A 109 -15.72 -3.57 -0.36
C MET A 109 -14.59 -3.83 -1.35
N GLU A 110 -14.94 -3.94 -2.63
CA GLU A 110 -13.99 -4.02 -3.74
C GLU A 110 -14.19 -2.80 -4.65
N ILE A 111 -13.07 -2.20 -5.04
CA ILE A 111 -13.03 -1.02 -5.89
C ILE A 111 -12.20 -1.34 -7.13
N SER A 112 -12.71 -0.99 -8.31
CA SER A 112 -11.95 -1.01 -9.55
C SER A 112 -12.10 0.31 -10.31
N ARG A 113 -10.98 0.97 -10.60
CA ARG A 113 -10.92 2.26 -11.32
C ARG A 113 -10.36 2.07 -12.73
N PHE A 114 -10.98 2.74 -13.70
CA PHE A 114 -10.57 2.83 -15.10
C PHE A 114 -10.68 4.27 -15.59
N GLY A 115 -9.56 4.99 -15.58
CA GLY A 115 -9.57 6.41 -15.91
C GLY A 115 -10.36 7.21 -14.87
N LYS A 116 -11.54 7.67 -15.29
CA LYS A 116 -12.49 8.41 -14.44
C LYS A 116 -13.62 7.52 -13.92
N THR A 117 -13.82 6.34 -14.48
CA THR A 117 -14.89 5.41 -14.10
C THR A 117 -14.45 4.58 -12.91
N VAL A 118 -15.34 4.40 -11.94
CA VAL A 118 -15.15 3.57 -10.77
C VAL A 118 -16.27 2.55 -10.69
N TYR A 119 -15.91 1.32 -10.36
CA TYR A 119 -16.83 0.23 -10.06
C TYR A 119 -16.66 -0.14 -8.60
N LEU A 120 -17.78 -0.25 -7.89
CA LEU A 120 -17.81 -0.66 -6.48
C LEU A 120 -18.71 -1.88 -6.33
N THR A 121 -18.25 -2.84 -5.55
CA THR A 121 -19.10 -3.90 -5.00
C THR A 121 -18.76 -4.07 -3.54
N ALA A 122 -19.72 -4.51 -2.74
CA ALA A 122 -19.50 -4.72 -1.33
C ALA A 122 -20.39 -5.85 -0.83
N ASN A 123 -20.03 -6.39 0.34
CA ASN A 123 -20.84 -7.41 0.99
C ASN A 123 -22.05 -6.79 1.71
N ASP A 124 -22.98 -7.65 2.11
CA ASP A 124 -24.20 -7.21 2.79
C ASP A 124 -23.93 -6.45 4.09
N ALA A 125 -22.86 -6.78 4.81
CA ALA A 125 -22.46 -6.07 6.04
C ALA A 125 -22.14 -4.60 5.74
N PHE A 126 -21.32 -4.35 4.70
CA PHE A 126 -21.01 -3.00 4.26
C PHE A 126 -22.26 -2.25 3.81
N TRP A 127 -23.11 -2.86 2.98
CA TRP A 127 -24.30 -2.17 2.48
C TRP A 127 -25.29 -1.84 3.59
N LYS A 128 -25.56 -2.77 4.51
CA LYS A 128 -26.47 -2.51 5.63
C LYS A 128 -25.97 -1.38 6.53
N ALA A 129 -24.67 -1.33 6.79
CA ALA A 129 -24.08 -0.29 7.62
C ALA A 129 -24.08 1.10 6.95
N ASN A 130 -23.79 1.18 5.65
CA ASN A 130 -23.54 2.46 4.97
C ASN A 130 -24.75 3.03 4.22
N VAL A 131 -25.68 2.18 3.76
CA VAL A 131 -26.86 2.60 2.97
C VAL A 131 -28.18 2.03 3.48
N GLY A 132 -28.16 1.32 4.61
CA GLY A 132 -29.34 0.72 5.23
C GLY A 132 -29.91 -0.48 4.48
N LYS A 133 -31.00 -1.05 5.02
CA LYS A 133 -31.59 -2.31 4.50
C LYS A 133 -32.13 -2.17 3.08
N ALA A 134 -32.81 -1.07 2.76
CA ALA A 134 -33.35 -0.83 1.42
C ALA A 134 -32.23 -0.67 0.38
N GLY A 135 -31.17 0.09 0.71
CA GLY A 135 -29.99 0.20 -0.16
C GLY A 135 -29.26 -1.13 -0.33
N ALA A 136 -29.15 -1.93 0.73
CA ALA A 136 -28.57 -3.27 0.65
C ALA A 136 -29.32 -4.19 -0.31
N GLN A 137 -30.66 -4.19 -0.29
CA GLN A 137 -31.45 -4.94 -1.26
C GLN A 137 -31.24 -4.45 -2.68
N LEU A 138 -31.09 -3.13 -2.86
CA LEU A 138 -30.87 -2.54 -4.18
C LEU A 138 -29.48 -2.85 -4.74
N PHE A 139 -28.44 -2.96 -3.91
CA PHE A 139 -27.04 -3.05 -4.34
C PHE A 139 -26.40 -4.44 -4.19
N SER A 140 -27.00 -5.34 -3.40
CA SER A 140 -26.43 -6.67 -3.15
C SER A 140 -26.23 -7.44 -4.48
N GLY A 141 -25.03 -8.00 -4.65
CA GLY A 141 -24.63 -8.74 -5.84
C GLY A 141 -24.38 -7.89 -7.10
N LYS A 142 -24.41 -6.55 -7.01
CA LYS A 142 -24.21 -5.66 -8.17
C LYS A 142 -22.86 -4.96 -8.14
N HIS A 143 -22.41 -4.56 -9.32
CA HIS A 143 -21.27 -3.67 -9.51
C HIS A 143 -21.80 -2.26 -9.79
N LEU A 144 -21.74 -1.39 -8.79
CA LEU A 144 -22.14 0.00 -8.94
C LEU A 144 -21.10 0.74 -9.77
N LYS A 145 -21.51 1.30 -10.90
CA LYS A 145 -20.69 2.14 -11.76
C LYS A 145 -20.95 3.60 -11.42
N THR A 146 -19.86 4.32 -11.20
CA THR A 146 -19.84 5.75 -10.87
C THR A 146 -18.56 6.40 -11.42
N THR A 147 -18.26 7.63 -11.01
CA THR A 147 -17.03 8.33 -11.38
C THR A 147 -16.23 8.75 -10.15
N VAL A 148 -14.94 9.00 -10.33
CA VAL A 148 -14.05 9.54 -9.27
C VAL A 148 -14.49 10.91 -8.73
N LYS A 149 -15.47 11.57 -9.36
CA LYS A 149 -16.02 12.87 -8.94
C LYS A 149 -17.40 12.76 -8.32
N ASP A 150 -17.97 11.57 -8.25
CA ASP A 150 -19.31 11.39 -7.69
C ASP A 150 -19.32 11.78 -6.22
N ARG A 151 -20.31 12.60 -5.85
CA ARG A 151 -20.37 13.24 -4.53
C ARG A 151 -20.54 12.23 -3.40
N ASP A 152 -21.19 11.10 -3.66
CA ASP A 152 -21.46 10.05 -2.66
C ASP A 152 -20.33 9.00 -2.58
N PHE A 153 -19.43 8.95 -3.58
CA PHE A 153 -18.39 7.92 -3.69
C PHE A 153 -16.96 8.47 -3.78
N LYS A 154 -16.76 9.79 -3.81
CA LYS A 154 -15.44 10.43 -3.93
C LYS A 154 -14.45 9.96 -2.85
N GLU A 155 -14.93 9.74 -1.63
CA GLU A 155 -14.09 9.31 -0.50
C GLU A 155 -13.62 7.88 -0.70
N LEU A 156 -14.50 6.98 -1.15
CA LEU A 156 -14.12 5.60 -1.48
C LEU A 156 -13.19 5.53 -2.70
N ALA A 157 -13.36 6.45 -3.66
CA ALA A 157 -12.49 6.53 -4.82
C ALA A 157 -11.03 6.88 -4.47
N VAL A 158 -10.76 7.50 -3.31
CA VAL A 158 -9.40 7.85 -2.88
C VAL A 158 -8.49 6.63 -2.74
N PHE A 159 -9.03 5.47 -2.34
CA PHE A 159 -8.26 4.25 -2.19
C PHE A 159 -7.69 3.74 -3.53
N SER A 160 -8.34 4.10 -4.64
CA SER A 160 -7.87 3.82 -6.00
C SER A 160 -6.83 4.83 -6.51
N ASP A 161 -6.49 5.85 -5.72
CA ASP A 161 -5.46 6.84 -6.04
C ASP A 161 -4.24 6.69 -5.12
N ARG A 162 -3.22 6.01 -5.65
CA ARG A 162 -1.95 5.79 -4.95
C ARG A 162 -1.29 7.09 -4.48
N THR A 163 -1.38 8.18 -5.27
CA THR A 163 -0.69 9.43 -4.92
C THR A 163 -1.39 10.13 -3.77
N ALA A 164 -2.73 10.10 -3.77
CA ALA A 164 -3.52 10.60 -2.66
C ALA A 164 -3.21 9.83 -1.36
N LEU A 165 -3.20 8.49 -1.40
CA LEU A 165 -2.89 7.67 -0.22
C LEU A 165 -1.49 7.90 0.35
N ILE A 166 -0.48 8.04 -0.52
CA ILE A 166 0.89 8.37 -0.07
C ILE A 166 0.93 9.78 0.57
N SER A 167 0.15 10.72 0.03
CA SER A 167 0.09 12.08 0.54
C SER A 167 -0.61 12.13 1.88
N GLU A 168 -1.70 11.37 2.06
CA GLU A 168 -2.42 11.24 3.31
C GLU A 168 -1.52 10.61 4.38
N ALA A 169 -0.99 9.41 4.11
CA ALA A 169 -0.21 8.63 5.07
C ALA A 169 1.08 9.33 5.53
N LEU A 170 1.66 10.22 4.72
CA LEU A 170 2.92 10.89 5.03
C LEU A 170 2.77 12.40 5.24
N GLY A 171 1.57 12.95 5.02
CA GLY A 171 1.34 14.40 4.97
C GLY A 171 1.45 15.07 6.32
N ALA A 172 0.92 14.44 7.37
CA ALA A 172 0.98 14.92 8.74
C ALA A 172 2.33 14.63 9.44
N MET A 173 3.17 13.77 8.87
CA MET A 173 4.42 13.34 9.48
C MET A 173 5.55 14.34 9.24
N SER A 174 6.24 14.72 10.32
CA SER A 174 7.33 15.70 10.29
C SER A 174 8.56 15.21 11.07
N GLY A 175 9.59 16.05 11.16
CA GLY A 175 10.76 15.76 11.99
C GLY A 175 11.63 14.59 11.51
N TRP A 176 11.55 14.24 10.23
CA TRP A 176 12.25 13.09 9.65
C TRP A 176 13.77 13.12 9.89
N LYS A 177 14.30 12.07 10.51
CA LYS A 177 15.73 11.82 10.74
C LYS A 177 16.14 10.49 10.13
N LYS A 178 17.41 10.36 9.73
CA LYS A 178 17.94 9.05 9.32
C LYS A 178 18.03 8.13 10.52
N SER A 179 17.80 6.85 10.28
CA SER A 179 18.01 5.77 11.25
C SER A 179 19.00 4.76 10.69
N ARG A 180 19.31 3.73 11.48
CA ARG A 180 20.14 2.62 11.01
C ARG A 180 19.54 2.04 9.73
N PRO A 181 20.35 1.79 8.67
CA PRO A 181 19.87 1.13 7.47
C PRO A 181 19.21 -0.22 7.77
N GLY A 182 18.26 -0.61 6.94
CA GLY A 182 17.44 -1.79 7.13
C GLY A 182 17.31 -2.64 5.88
N LYS A 183 16.32 -3.53 5.90
CA LYS A 183 15.90 -4.32 4.76
C LYS A 183 14.39 -4.57 4.82
N VAL A 184 13.74 -4.62 3.67
CA VAL A 184 12.38 -5.13 3.51
C VAL A 184 12.45 -6.35 2.61
N GLY A 185 12.14 -7.52 3.16
CA GLY A 185 12.48 -8.79 2.52
C GLY A 185 13.98 -8.89 2.25
N THR A 186 14.35 -9.04 0.98
CA THR A 186 15.74 -9.08 0.51
C THR A 186 16.27 -7.73 0.02
N THR A 187 15.45 -6.67 0.01
CA THR A 187 15.83 -5.35 -0.54
C THR A 187 16.42 -4.46 0.54
N PRO A 188 17.69 -4.01 0.42
CA PRO A 188 18.32 -3.07 1.35
C PRO A 188 17.68 -1.67 1.33
N THR A 189 17.48 -1.08 2.50
CA THR A 189 16.77 0.20 2.65
C THR A 189 17.56 1.26 3.41
N VAL A 190 17.34 2.51 3.00
CA VAL A 190 17.56 3.66 3.87
C VAL A 190 16.28 3.86 4.69
N VAL A 191 16.44 3.98 6.00
CA VAL A 191 15.32 4.20 6.92
C VAL A 191 15.35 5.65 7.39
N ILE A 192 14.21 6.33 7.27
CA ILE A 192 13.99 7.62 7.93
C ILE A 192 12.84 7.48 8.93
N THR A 193 12.97 8.11 10.09
CA THR A 193 12.00 8.03 11.19
C THR A 193 11.45 9.42 11.49
N SER A 194 10.13 9.55 11.64
CA SER A 194 9.43 10.79 11.99
C SER A 194 9.64 11.16 13.47
N SER A 195 9.21 12.36 13.86
CA SER A 195 9.22 12.77 15.28
C SER A 195 8.31 11.92 16.18
N THR A 196 7.29 11.29 15.61
CA THR A 196 6.32 10.42 16.29
C THR A 196 6.78 8.96 16.38
N GLY A 197 7.90 8.61 15.74
CA GLY A 197 8.49 7.27 15.76
C GLY A 197 8.16 6.39 14.55
N ASP A 198 7.37 6.89 13.60
CA ASP A 198 7.01 6.19 12.36
C ASP A 198 8.21 6.05 11.44
N LYS A 199 8.38 4.87 10.83
CA LYS A 199 9.55 4.53 10.02
C LYS A 199 9.16 4.37 8.56
N LEU A 200 9.84 5.09 7.69
CA LEU A 200 9.76 4.93 6.25
C LEU A 200 11.01 4.23 5.72
N ASN A 201 10.81 3.06 5.14
CA ASN A 201 11.83 2.26 4.49
C ASN A 201 11.84 2.54 2.98
N VAL A 202 12.95 3.09 2.48
CA VAL A 202 13.15 3.45 1.07
C VAL A 202 14.23 2.58 0.45
N ALA A 203 13.97 2.00 -0.73
CA ALA A 203 14.95 1.20 -1.46
C ALA A 203 16.25 1.98 -1.70
N SER A 204 17.38 1.44 -1.27
CA SER A 204 18.72 2.05 -1.43
C SER A 204 19.41 1.70 -2.76
N GLN A 205 18.76 0.85 -3.55
CA GLN A 205 19.28 0.35 -4.82
C GLN A 205 18.20 0.48 -5.90
N GLY A 206 18.62 0.69 -7.15
CA GLY A 206 17.69 0.92 -8.26
C GLY A 206 16.81 2.16 -8.05
N ARG A 207 15.52 2.08 -8.40
CA ARG A 207 14.59 3.20 -8.15
C ARG A 207 14.28 3.32 -6.66
N PRO A 208 14.32 4.52 -6.06
CA PRO A 208 14.19 4.69 -4.62
C PRO A 208 12.74 4.60 -4.16
N TYR A 209 12.12 3.44 -4.34
CA TYR A 209 10.72 3.24 -3.97
C TYR A 209 10.52 3.23 -2.46
N ILE A 210 9.36 3.72 -2.02
CA ILE A 210 8.82 3.38 -0.70
C ILE A 210 8.54 1.88 -0.69
N LEU A 211 9.05 1.16 0.30
CA LEU A 211 8.79 -0.28 0.45
C LEU A 211 7.88 -0.58 1.63
N LEU A 212 8.07 0.15 2.73
CA LEU A 212 7.30 -0.06 3.96
C LEU A 212 7.23 1.25 4.74
N LEU A 213 6.01 1.63 5.14
CA LEU A 213 5.76 2.60 6.20
C LEU A 213 5.28 1.81 7.42
N GLU A 214 5.97 1.94 8.53
CA GLU A 214 5.56 1.40 9.83
C GLU A 214 5.20 2.57 10.72
N GLY A 215 4.13 2.45 11.48
CA GLY A 215 3.82 3.43 12.49
C GLY A 215 2.89 2.81 13.52
N GLY A 216 2.83 3.37 14.71
CA GLY A 216 2.03 2.80 15.81
C GLY A 216 2.22 1.30 16.11
N PRO A 217 1.53 0.79 17.13
CA PRO A 217 1.43 -0.66 17.34
C PRO A 217 0.56 -1.30 16.25
N GLY A 218 1.18 -2.11 15.38
CA GLY A 218 0.47 -2.94 14.40
C GLY A 218 0.09 -2.24 13.09
N ASN A 219 0.37 -0.94 12.92
CA ASN A 219 0.00 -0.24 11.68
C ASN A 219 1.14 -0.28 10.67
N SER A 220 0.81 -0.62 9.44
CA SER A 220 1.79 -0.72 8.35
C SER A 220 1.17 -0.48 6.99
N ILE A 221 1.99 0.05 6.08
CA ILE A 221 1.70 0.13 4.64
C ILE A 221 2.89 -0.42 3.87
N GLU A 222 2.72 -1.60 3.27
CA GLU A 222 3.70 -2.24 2.40
C GLU A 222 3.43 -1.90 0.93
N TYR A 223 4.48 -1.55 0.18
CA TYR A 223 4.44 -1.41 -1.27
C TYR A 223 5.42 -2.39 -1.92
N ARG A 224 4.92 -3.18 -2.87
CA ARG A 224 5.67 -4.31 -3.45
C ARG A 224 5.28 -4.58 -4.91
N GLY A 225 5.99 -5.52 -5.53
CA GLY A 225 5.70 -5.93 -6.91
C GLY A 225 5.84 -4.78 -7.90
N TYR A 226 6.75 -3.85 -7.63
CA TYR A 226 7.02 -2.71 -8.49
C TYR A 226 7.38 -3.16 -9.90
N GLU A 227 6.81 -2.49 -10.90
CA GLU A 227 7.04 -2.74 -12.33
C GLU A 227 6.66 -4.15 -12.83
N THR A 228 6.09 -5.00 -11.97
CA THR A 228 5.48 -6.27 -12.35
C THR A 228 4.06 -6.03 -12.85
N PRO A 229 3.71 -6.36 -14.11
CA PRO A 229 2.38 -6.14 -14.65
C PRO A 229 1.27 -6.75 -13.78
N VAL A 230 0.21 -5.97 -13.56
CA VAL A 230 -1.03 -6.42 -12.93
C VAL A 230 -2.18 -6.16 -13.91
N SER A 231 -3.11 -7.10 -14.01
CA SER A 231 -4.28 -6.95 -14.88
C SER A 231 -5.41 -6.30 -14.10
N VAL A 232 -5.75 -5.06 -14.46
CA VAL A 232 -6.95 -4.35 -13.97
C VAL A 232 -7.99 -4.42 -15.10
N ARG A 233 -9.15 -5.07 -14.85
CA ARG A 233 -10.24 -5.20 -15.84
C ARG A 233 -11.60 -4.81 -15.25
N PRO A 234 -12.47 -4.12 -16.00
CA PRO A 234 -13.78 -3.75 -15.49
C PRO A 234 -14.67 -5.00 -15.35
N PRO A 235 -15.64 -4.98 -14.43
CA PRO A 235 -16.65 -6.02 -14.38
C PRO A 235 -17.48 -6.00 -15.68
N THR A 236 -17.83 -7.18 -16.17
CA THR A 236 -18.57 -7.36 -17.44
C THR A 236 -20.04 -7.71 -17.26
N LYS A 237 -20.47 -8.01 -16.03
CA LYS A 237 -21.83 -8.42 -15.68
C LYS A 237 -22.30 -7.70 -14.42
N GLY A 238 -23.62 -7.59 -14.25
CA GLY A 238 -24.22 -7.04 -13.03
C GLY A 238 -23.90 -5.56 -12.79
N VAL A 239 -23.54 -4.81 -13.83
CA VAL A 239 -23.17 -3.39 -13.73
C VAL A 239 -24.43 -2.54 -13.67
N VAL A 240 -24.53 -1.67 -12.66
CA VAL A 240 -25.63 -0.71 -12.51
C VAL A 240 -25.05 0.70 -12.37
N ASP A 241 -25.48 1.61 -13.22
CA ASP A 241 -25.05 3.01 -13.19
C ASP A 241 -25.81 3.76 -12.09
N ILE A 242 -25.10 4.31 -11.10
CA ILE A 242 -25.77 4.93 -9.95
C ILE A 242 -26.55 6.19 -10.32
N ASP A 243 -26.15 6.89 -11.38
CA ASP A 243 -26.86 8.08 -11.86
C ASP A 243 -28.23 7.73 -12.48
N SER A 244 -28.45 6.46 -12.85
CA SER A 244 -29.77 5.98 -13.28
C SER A 244 -30.74 5.77 -12.11
N LEU A 245 -30.23 5.56 -10.90
CA LEU A 245 -31.03 5.29 -9.70
C LEU A 245 -31.47 6.56 -8.95
N ARG A 246 -30.93 7.72 -9.33
CA ARG A 246 -31.22 9.03 -8.72
C ARG A 246 -32.28 9.83 -9.48
N ARG A 247 -32.81 9.29 -10.57
CA ARG A 247 -33.83 9.95 -11.41
C ARG A 247 -35.23 9.66 -10.93
#